data_AF-D0TU56-F1
#
_entry.id   AF-D0TU56-F1
#
_cell.length_a   1.000
_cell.length_b   1.000
_cell.length_c   1.000
_cell.angle_alpha   90.00
_cell.angle_beta   90.00
_cell.angle_gamma   90.00
#
_symmetry.space_group_name_H-M   'P 1'
#
loop_
_entity.id
_entity.type
_entity.pdbx_description
1 polymer ?
#
loop_
_entity_poly.entity_id
_entity_poly.type
_entity_poly.pdbx_seq_one_letter_code
_entity_poly.pdbx_strand_id
1 'polypeptide(L)'
;MKKSTGRQYIELFYSLQIINDSLSLISLGKKYHVIPIAGQLRAILIKDKQTPVPLYYAIQKILEVKQYIYLSTIPEKIKISKDCECYFNVMNVSLERDKLHYQKEDIGKWLQYCIVETPQKSFTIEEVIKIVANKNGGAHYNEEISNDAVLLYTATDEKHISIIDKIIVNIALIIKALGLLLIKKAFDFHYLANIAIKFDELSSHKNIISYHDEDYYLPVAILLTSKRQLILKITDPDRRLFIVPLKENIEKKGIYTICFSYEINSNFESELKIYSLFDQTTKYVLTTPIYVHNHFTSFPHQWWGDEHIEMGFYNLQLYTSVLPEIIIIKKMKDMEVDENTPMVILKGRNYAYVDKKNNLCFGSIKCSTFNDL
;
A
#
# COMPACT_ATOMS: atom_id res chain seq x y z
N MET A 1 16.76 -17.02 8.37
CA MET A 1 15.40 -17.24 7.80
C MET A 1 15.13 -16.19 6.75
N LYS A 2 14.69 -16.57 5.54
CA LYS A 2 14.14 -15.59 4.58
C LYS A 2 12.86 -15.00 5.19
N LYS A 3 12.76 -13.66 5.27
CA LYS A 3 11.52 -12.99 5.68
C LYS A 3 10.42 -13.33 4.66
N SER A 4 9.18 -13.54 5.12
CA SER A 4 8.05 -13.72 4.22
C SER A 4 7.77 -12.43 3.44
N THR A 5 7.27 -12.58 2.21
CA THR A 5 6.92 -11.47 1.32
C THR A 5 5.96 -10.47 1.98
N GLY A 6 4.94 -10.95 2.72
CA GLY A 6 4.01 -10.10 3.48
C GLY A 6 4.71 -9.18 4.49
N ARG A 7 5.70 -9.72 5.22
CA ARG A 7 6.43 -8.95 6.23
C ARG A 7 7.32 -7.86 5.62
N GLN A 8 7.86 -8.10 4.42
CA GLN A 8 8.66 -7.11 3.70
C GLN A 8 7.80 -5.91 3.26
N TYR A 9 6.56 -6.13 2.83
CA TYR A 9 5.65 -5.02 2.48
C TYR A 9 5.32 -4.15 3.69
N ILE A 10 5.01 -4.79 4.82
CA ILE A 10 4.70 -4.11 6.08
C ILE A 10 5.89 -3.28 6.56
N GLU A 11 7.10 -3.83 6.47
CA GLU A 11 8.34 -3.13 6.84
C GLU A 11 8.58 -1.91 5.95
N LEU A 12 8.35 -2.02 4.63
CA LEU A 12 8.47 -0.88 3.73
C LEU A 12 7.41 0.18 4.04
N PHE A 13 6.17 -0.24 4.27
CA PHE A 13 5.08 0.65 4.63
C PHE A 13 5.40 1.47 5.87
N TYR A 14 5.80 0.82 6.97
CA TYR A 14 6.13 1.53 8.21
C TYR A 14 7.32 2.46 8.05
N SER A 15 8.32 2.07 7.25
CA SER A 15 9.45 2.95 6.94
C SER A 15 9.00 4.23 6.25
N LEU A 16 8.07 4.13 5.29
CA LEU A 16 7.49 5.26 4.58
C LEU A 16 6.55 6.10 5.46
N GLN A 17 5.80 5.46 6.36
CA GLN A 17 4.96 6.15 7.35
C GLN A 17 5.81 6.99 8.31
N ILE A 18 6.92 6.44 8.82
CA ILE A 18 7.87 7.20 9.66
C ILE A 18 8.43 8.41 8.90
N ILE A 19 8.73 8.25 7.61
CA ILE A 19 9.16 9.37 6.76
C ILE A 19 8.04 10.42 6.65
N ASN A 20 6.80 10.01 6.38
CA ASN A 20 5.64 10.91 6.28
C ASN A 20 5.42 11.72 7.56
N ASP A 21 5.44 11.04 8.71
CA ASP A 21 5.18 11.66 10.01
C ASP A 21 6.32 12.63 10.37
N SER A 22 7.56 12.23 10.10
CA SER A 22 8.75 13.07 10.30
C SER A 22 8.73 14.31 9.41
N LEU A 23 8.33 14.20 8.14
CA LEU A 23 8.14 15.35 7.24
C LEU A 23 7.09 16.32 7.78
N SER A 24 5.99 15.79 8.32
CA SER A 24 4.92 16.58 8.93
C SER A 24 5.40 17.30 10.20
N LEU A 25 6.25 16.66 11.00
CA LEU A 25 6.83 17.30 12.20
C LEU A 25 7.87 18.37 11.83
N ILE A 26 8.64 18.18 10.76
CA ILE A 26 9.59 19.18 10.25
C ILE A 26 8.84 20.44 9.78
N SER A 27 7.69 20.30 9.11
CA SER A 27 6.88 21.46 8.68
C SER A 27 6.34 22.27 9.86
N LEU A 28 6.17 21.62 11.02
CA LEU A 28 5.83 22.26 12.31
C LEU A 28 7.06 22.80 13.07
N GLY A 29 8.24 22.82 12.44
CA GLY A 29 9.47 23.37 13.01
C GLY A 29 10.32 22.39 13.81
N LYS A 30 9.94 21.11 13.92
CA LYS A 30 10.70 20.07 14.64
C LYS A 30 11.82 19.49 13.77
N LYS A 31 12.82 20.31 13.44
CA LYS A 31 13.89 20.00 12.48
C LYS A 31 14.68 18.72 12.78
N TYR A 32 14.81 18.33 14.06
CA TYR A 32 15.55 17.12 14.47
C TYR A 32 14.96 15.80 13.92
N HIS A 33 13.72 15.82 13.41
CA HIS A 33 13.10 14.67 12.74
C HIS A 33 13.74 14.32 11.38
N VAL A 34 14.68 15.13 10.88
CA VAL A 34 15.51 14.76 9.72
C VAL A 34 16.33 13.49 9.96
N ILE A 35 16.69 13.20 11.21
CA ILE A 35 17.49 12.03 11.60
C ILE A 35 16.70 10.73 11.37
N PRO A 36 15.48 10.56 11.92
CA PRO A 36 14.60 9.45 11.56
C PRO A 36 14.44 9.26 10.05
N ILE A 37 14.26 10.34 9.29
CA ILE A 37 14.14 10.25 7.82
C ILE A 37 15.39 9.63 7.20
N ALA A 38 16.58 10.15 7.52
CA ALA A 38 17.83 9.63 6.98
C ALA A 38 18.04 8.14 7.35
N GLY A 39 17.69 7.77 8.59
CA GLY A 39 17.73 6.38 9.05
C GLY A 39 16.84 5.47 8.20
N GLN A 40 15.60 5.87 7.93
CA GLN A 40 14.66 5.11 7.10
C GLN A 40 15.09 5.07 5.63
N LEU A 41 15.55 6.18 5.05
CA LEU A 41 16.07 6.23 3.69
C LEU A 41 17.25 5.27 3.50
N ARG A 42 18.18 5.24 4.47
CA ARG A 42 19.29 4.29 4.48
C ARG A 42 18.78 2.85 4.52
N ALA A 43 17.85 2.55 5.43
CA ALA A 43 17.33 1.19 5.61
C ALA A 43 16.64 0.64 4.35
N ILE A 44 15.88 1.48 3.63
CA ILE A 44 15.07 1.00 2.49
C ILE A 44 15.79 1.09 1.15
N LEU A 45 16.73 2.02 0.95
CA LEU A 45 17.39 2.27 -0.35
C LEU A 45 18.83 1.79 -0.44
N ILE A 46 19.54 1.69 0.67
CA ILE A 46 21.00 1.52 0.66
C ILE A 46 21.36 0.10 1.04
N LYS A 47 22.21 -0.52 0.23
CA LYS A 47 22.75 -1.86 0.50
C LYS A 47 23.68 -1.81 1.71
N ASP A 48 23.56 -2.79 2.59
CA ASP A 48 24.54 -3.04 3.65
C ASP A 48 25.15 -4.44 3.50
N LYS A 49 26.11 -4.77 4.38
CA LYS A 49 26.82 -6.06 4.34
C LYS A 49 25.90 -7.26 4.59
N GLN A 50 24.79 -7.08 5.31
CA GLN A 50 23.86 -8.13 5.71
C GLN A 50 22.66 -8.25 4.76
N THR A 51 22.34 -7.17 4.05
CA THR A 51 21.16 -7.00 3.20
C THR A 51 21.60 -6.69 1.77
N PRO A 52 21.82 -7.73 0.93
CA PRO A 52 22.45 -7.54 -0.37
C PRO A 52 21.56 -6.82 -1.39
N VAL A 53 20.24 -6.79 -1.16
CA VAL A 53 19.24 -6.08 -1.96
C VAL A 53 18.41 -5.21 -1.01
N PRO A 54 18.44 -3.87 -1.16
CA PRO A 54 17.65 -2.99 -0.30
C PRO A 54 16.15 -3.26 -0.40
N LEU A 55 15.42 -3.01 0.69
CA LEU A 55 14.02 -3.39 0.83
C LEU A 55 13.14 -2.85 -0.31
N TYR A 56 13.34 -1.59 -0.69
CA TYR A 56 12.58 -0.95 -1.75
C TYR A 56 12.70 -1.69 -3.10
N TYR A 57 13.91 -2.09 -3.50
CA TYR A 57 14.13 -2.83 -4.73
C TYR A 57 13.66 -4.29 -4.65
N ALA A 58 13.72 -4.90 -3.46
CA ALA A 58 13.17 -6.23 -3.24
C ALA A 58 11.65 -6.23 -3.49
N ILE A 59 10.93 -5.24 -2.96
CA ILE A 59 9.49 -5.10 -3.20
C ILE A 59 9.15 -4.82 -4.66
N GLN A 60 9.91 -3.93 -5.33
CA GLN A 60 9.75 -3.71 -6.78
C GLN A 60 9.87 -4.99 -7.60
N LYS A 61 10.83 -5.85 -7.26
CA LYS A 61 11.00 -7.15 -7.91
C LYS A 61 9.83 -8.09 -7.66
N ILE A 62 9.30 -8.13 -6.44
CA ILE A 62 8.16 -8.98 -6.08
C ILE A 62 6.89 -8.53 -6.81
N LEU A 63 6.67 -7.22 -6.91
CA LEU A 63 5.51 -6.66 -7.63
C LEU A 63 5.70 -6.61 -9.15
N GLU A 64 6.89 -6.97 -9.65
CA GLU A 64 7.26 -6.83 -11.07
C GLU A 64 7.08 -5.39 -11.60
N VAL A 65 7.25 -4.40 -10.73
CA VAL A 65 7.12 -2.98 -11.04
C VAL A 65 8.50 -2.33 -11.03
N LYS A 66 8.82 -1.62 -12.12
CA LYS A 66 10.02 -0.76 -12.17
C LYS A 66 9.60 0.71 -12.19
N GLN A 67 10.00 1.45 -11.15
CA GLN A 67 9.72 2.88 -11.05
C GLN A 67 10.94 3.70 -11.48
N TYR A 68 10.66 4.87 -12.00
CA TYR A 68 11.65 5.79 -12.52
C TYR A 68 11.30 7.20 -12.06
N ILE A 69 12.30 8.07 -12.14
CA ILE A 69 12.11 9.50 -12.01
C ILE A 69 12.47 10.18 -13.33
N TYR A 70 12.04 11.43 -13.48
CA TYR A 70 12.36 12.26 -14.62
C TYR A 70 13.15 13.48 -14.16
N LEU A 71 14.29 13.72 -14.80
CA LEU A 71 15.21 14.79 -14.48
C LEU A 71 15.15 15.88 -15.56
N SER A 72 15.43 17.12 -15.15
CA SER A 72 15.83 18.16 -16.09
C SER A 72 17.32 18.04 -16.42
N THR A 73 17.72 18.46 -17.62
CA THR A 73 19.11 18.43 -18.09
C THR A 73 19.94 19.64 -17.67
N ILE A 74 19.32 20.61 -16.98
CA ILE A 74 20.00 21.82 -16.49
C ILE A 74 20.18 21.66 -14.98
N PRO A 75 21.28 21.08 -14.49
CA PRO A 75 21.63 21.14 -13.09
C PRO A 75 22.04 22.58 -12.76
N GLU A 76 21.22 23.27 -11.97
CA GLU A 76 21.61 24.56 -11.41
C GLU A 76 22.58 24.32 -10.24
N LYS A 77 23.83 24.74 -10.43
CA LYS A 77 24.81 24.81 -9.34
C LYS A 77 24.52 26.07 -8.52
N ILE A 78 23.98 25.89 -7.32
CA ILE A 78 23.79 26.99 -6.38
C ILE A 78 24.98 27.02 -5.43
N LYS A 79 25.70 28.15 -5.39
CA LYS A 79 26.72 28.38 -4.36
C LYS A 79 26.01 28.53 -3.01
N ILE A 80 26.37 27.68 -2.06
CA ILE A 80 25.64 27.49 -0.81
C ILE A 80 26.05 28.51 0.26
N SER A 81 27.33 28.87 0.31
CA SER A 81 27.89 29.74 1.36
C SER A 81 28.71 30.88 0.76
N LYS A 82 28.67 32.05 1.42
CA LYS A 82 29.59 33.15 1.11
C LYS A 82 31.03 32.82 1.52
N ASP A 83 31.19 32.00 2.57
CA ASP A 83 32.46 31.75 3.26
C ASP A 83 33.05 30.36 2.94
N CYS A 84 32.31 29.52 2.21
CA CYS A 84 32.76 28.20 1.76
C CYS A 84 32.40 27.99 0.29
N GLU A 85 33.32 27.46 -0.49
CA GLU A 85 33.10 27.03 -1.88
C GLU A 85 32.33 25.70 -1.94
N CYS A 86 31.20 25.65 -1.24
CA CYS A 86 30.28 24.52 -1.29
C CYS A 86 29.21 24.80 -2.34
N TYR A 87 29.00 23.87 -3.27
CA TYR A 87 27.98 23.96 -4.32
C TYR A 87 26.91 22.89 -4.11
N PHE A 88 25.66 23.27 -4.28
CA PHE A 88 24.50 22.39 -4.26
C PHE A 88 24.02 22.20 -5.70
N ASN A 89 23.90 20.94 -6.13
CA ASN A 89 23.25 20.62 -7.40
C ASN A 89 21.75 20.48 -7.14
N VAL A 90 20.96 21.47 -7.57
CA VAL A 90 19.50 21.41 -7.42
C VAL A 90 18.95 20.23 -8.21
N MET A 91 18.30 19.32 -7.49
CA MET A 91 17.66 18.16 -8.08
C MET A 91 16.25 18.52 -8.53
N ASN A 92 16.13 18.96 -9.78
CA ASN A 92 14.84 19.12 -10.45
C ASN A 92 14.32 17.74 -10.90
N VAL A 93 13.56 17.10 -10.00
CA VAL A 93 13.03 15.74 -10.15
C VAL A 93 11.52 15.79 -10.26
N SER A 94 10.97 15.06 -11.21
CA SER A 94 9.54 14.79 -11.34
C SER A 94 9.27 13.28 -11.34
N LEU A 95 8.06 12.89 -10.91
CA LEU A 95 7.57 11.51 -11.04
C LEU A 95 6.96 11.25 -12.42
N GLU A 96 6.60 12.31 -13.12
CA GLU A 96 5.98 12.27 -14.44
C GLU A 96 6.84 12.98 -15.48
N ARG A 97 6.74 12.53 -16.73
CA ARG A 97 7.43 13.16 -17.83
C ARG A 97 6.71 14.43 -18.23
N ASP A 98 7.44 15.54 -18.31
CA ASP A 98 6.94 16.79 -18.85
C ASP A 98 7.97 17.46 -19.78
N LYS A 99 7.72 18.72 -20.18
CA LYS A 99 8.61 19.48 -21.07
C LYS A 99 9.98 19.79 -20.44
N LEU A 100 10.04 19.95 -19.13
CA LEU A 100 11.25 20.27 -18.35
C LEU A 100 11.94 19.00 -17.84
N HIS A 101 11.17 17.97 -17.51
CA HIS A 101 11.63 16.70 -16.95
C HIS A 101 11.44 15.58 -17.96
N TYR A 102 12.44 15.39 -18.83
CA TYR A 102 12.35 14.43 -19.93
C TYR A 102 13.39 13.30 -19.86
N GLN A 103 14.44 13.46 -19.06
CA GLN A 103 15.44 12.41 -18.88
C GLN A 103 14.94 11.39 -17.86
N LYS A 104 14.57 10.21 -18.34
CA LYS A 104 14.16 9.08 -17.49
C LYS A 104 15.38 8.48 -16.80
N GLU A 105 15.31 8.32 -15.47
CA GLU A 105 16.42 7.82 -14.67
C GLU A 105 15.97 6.73 -13.69
N ASP A 106 16.81 5.72 -13.50
CA ASP A 106 16.63 4.70 -12.47
C ASP A 106 17.00 5.26 -11.09
N ILE A 107 16.24 4.90 -10.05
CA ILE A 107 16.45 5.40 -8.69
C ILE A 107 17.85 5.04 -8.18
N GLY A 108 18.34 3.83 -8.47
CA GLY A 108 19.68 3.41 -8.07
C GLY A 108 20.79 4.24 -8.73
N LYS A 109 20.60 4.59 -10.01
CA LYS A 109 21.53 5.50 -10.71
C LYS A 109 21.43 6.93 -10.20
N TRP A 110 20.22 7.41 -9.93
CA TRP A 110 20.00 8.72 -9.32
C TRP A 110 20.71 8.86 -7.97
N LEU A 111 20.70 7.82 -7.12
CA LEU A 111 21.41 7.84 -5.83
C LEU A 111 22.94 8.05 -5.96
N GLN A 112 23.52 7.76 -7.13
CA GLN A 112 24.94 7.99 -7.42
C GLN A 112 25.23 9.39 -7.94
N TYR A 113 24.22 10.24 -8.11
CA TYR A 113 24.43 11.59 -8.64
C TYR A 113 25.07 12.47 -7.58
N CYS A 114 26.04 13.27 -8.01
CA CYS A 114 26.68 14.28 -7.18
C CYS A 114 25.64 15.33 -6.79
N ILE A 115 25.44 15.54 -5.49
CA ILE A 115 24.47 16.49 -4.95
C ILE A 115 25.13 17.66 -4.22
N VAL A 116 26.31 17.43 -3.64
CA VAL A 116 27.10 18.48 -2.98
C VAL A 116 28.54 18.39 -3.45
N GLU A 117 29.12 19.52 -3.81
CA GLU A 117 30.53 19.65 -4.15
C GLU A 117 31.21 20.61 -3.19
N THR A 118 32.40 20.24 -2.75
CA THR A 118 33.35 21.08 -2.02
C THR A 118 34.65 21.10 -2.82
N PRO A 119 35.60 22.02 -2.54
CA PRO A 119 36.88 22.04 -3.26
C PRO A 119 37.67 20.73 -3.12
N GLN A 120 37.51 20.04 -1.99
CA GLN A 120 38.24 18.79 -1.71
C GLN A 120 37.50 17.54 -2.18
N LYS A 121 36.16 17.58 -2.28
CA LYS A 121 35.36 16.37 -2.48
C LYS A 121 33.96 16.64 -3.04
N SER A 122 33.50 15.71 -3.86
CA SER A 122 32.10 15.59 -4.30
C SER A 122 31.40 14.50 -3.51
N PHE A 123 30.14 14.74 -3.13
CA PHE A 123 29.30 13.82 -2.40
C PHE A 123 28.09 13.44 -3.23
N THR A 124 27.83 12.15 -3.32
CA THR A 124 26.63 11.58 -3.92
C THR A 124 25.44 11.63 -2.97
N ILE A 125 24.22 11.48 -3.50
CA ILE A 125 23.01 11.36 -2.68
C ILE A 125 23.14 10.23 -1.65
N GLU A 126 23.62 9.07 -2.08
CA GLU A 126 23.82 7.91 -1.21
C GLU A 126 24.78 8.21 -0.05
N GLU A 127 25.90 8.88 -0.33
CA GLU A 127 26.87 9.27 0.71
C GLU A 127 26.27 10.25 1.71
N VAL A 128 25.51 11.25 1.25
CA VAL A 128 24.85 12.20 2.15
C VAL A 128 23.86 11.48 3.08
N ILE A 129 23.03 10.57 2.56
CA ILE A 129 22.11 9.77 3.39
C ILE A 129 22.89 8.97 4.45
N LYS A 130 23.99 8.30 4.05
CA LYS A 130 24.84 7.52 4.97
C LYS A 130 25.44 8.39 6.06
N ILE A 131 25.97 9.56 5.72
CA ILE A 131 26.58 10.49 6.67
C ILE A 131 25.55 10.93 7.72
N VAL A 132 24.36 11.36 7.30
CA VAL A 132 23.29 11.81 8.22
C VAL A 132 22.78 10.66 9.09
N ALA A 133 22.58 9.48 8.53
CA ALA A 133 22.09 8.32 9.27
C ALA A 133 23.12 7.79 10.30
N ASN A 134 24.41 7.78 9.96
CA ASN A 134 25.46 7.24 10.83
C ASN A 134 25.80 8.15 12.00
N LYS A 135 25.64 9.47 11.87
CA LYS A 135 26.02 10.42 12.93
C LYS A 135 25.20 10.26 14.22
N ASN A 136 23.95 9.84 14.13
CA ASN A 136 23.02 9.91 15.28
C ASN A 136 22.11 8.66 15.44
N GLY A 137 22.40 7.56 14.73
CA GLY A 137 21.50 6.41 14.59
C GLY A 137 21.90 5.11 15.31
N GLY A 138 22.97 5.05 16.09
CA GLY A 138 23.36 3.81 16.78
C GLY A 138 24.49 3.96 17.79
N ALA A 139 24.57 3.02 18.73
CA ALA A 139 25.53 2.92 19.84
C ALA A 139 27.02 2.86 19.45
N HIS A 140 27.34 3.01 18.17
CA HIS A 140 28.71 3.18 17.67
C HIS A 140 28.83 4.60 17.12
N TYR A 141 28.97 5.57 18.03
CA TYR A 141 29.56 6.85 17.70
C TYR A 141 30.96 6.57 17.14
N ASN A 142 31.18 6.85 15.86
CA ASN A 142 32.55 7.03 15.39
C ASN A 142 33.03 8.35 16.01
N GLU A 143 33.99 8.26 16.93
CA GLU A 143 34.59 9.43 17.62
C GLU A 143 35.29 10.38 16.63
N GLU A 144 35.59 9.92 15.41
CA GLU A 144 36.14 10.72 14.33
C GLU A 144 35.07 10.98 13.25
N ILE A 145 34.37 12.12 13.37
CA ILE A 145 33.64 12.69 12.23
C ILE A 145 34.69 13.16 11.22
N SER A 146 34.68 12.62 10.00
CA SER A 146 35.60 13.09 8.97
C SER A 146 35.43 14.60 8.72
N ASN A 147 36.53 15.32 8.48
CA ASN A 147 36.51 16.77 8.18
C ASN A 147 35.51 17.11 7.06
N ASP A 148 35.39 16.22 6.07
CA ASP A 148 34.40 16.24 4.99
C ASP A 148 32.94 16.32 5.49
N ALA A 149 32.59 15.54 6.50
CA ALA A 149 31.25 15.54 7.07
C ALA A 149 30.98 16.79 7.89
N VAL A 150 31.98 17.31 8.62
CA VAL A 150 31.87 18.57 9.38
C VAL A 150 31.47 19.73 8.46
N LEU A 151 32.13 19.86 7.30
CA LEU A 151 31.83 20.88 6.30
C LEU A 151 30.36 20.85 5.85
N LEU A 152 29.83 19.65 5.59
CA LEU A 152 28.43 19.47 5.19
C LEU A 152 27.43 19.87 6.30
N TYR A 153 27.76 19.62 7.57
CA TYR A 153 26.88 19.99 8.70
C TYR A 153 26.90 21.48 9.01
N THR A 154 27.97 22.18 8.68
CA THR A 154 28.08 23.63 8.88
C THR A 154 27.52 24.44 7.71
N ALA A 155 27.21 23.80 6.59
CA ALA A 155 26.71 24.47 5.40
C ALA A 155 25.24 24.89 5.56
N THR A 156 24.99 26.20 5.54
CA THR A 156 23.66 26.80 5.55
C THR A 156 23.44 27.69 4.34
N ASP A 157 22.18 27.86 3.92
CA ASP A 157 21.81 28.85 2.91
C ASP A 157 21.81 30.29 3.47
N GLU A 158 21.44 31.26 2.64
CA GLU A 158 21.30 32.69 3.01
C GLU A 158 20.29 32.96 4.13
N LYS A 159 19.40 32.00 4.43
CA LYS A 159 18.41 32.07 5.51
C LYS A 159 18.83 31.27 6.75
N HIS A 160 20.10 30.86 6.83
CA HIS A 160 20.65 30.02 7.90
C HIS A 160 19.95 28.66 8.08
N ILE A 161 19.39 28.12 6.99
CA ILE A 161 18.79 26.80 6.95
C ILE A 161 19.86 25.78 6.56
N SER A 162 20.00 24.74 7.37
CA SER A 162 20.85 23.58 7.11
C SER A 162 20.57 22.98 5.72
N ILE A 163 21.62 22.90 4.90
CA ILE A 163 21.50 22.44 3.51
C ILE A 163 21.35 20.93 3.44
N ILE A 164 22.08 20.22 4.30
CA ILE A 164 21.95 18.77 4.41
C ILE A 164 20.53 18.37 4.81
N ASP A 165 19.86 19.18 5.65
CA ASP A 165 18.48 18.93 6.04
C ASP A 165 17.52 19.09 4.85
N LYS A 166 17.70 20.15 4.05
CA LYS A 166 16.92 20.36 2.83
C LYS A 166 17.10 19.22 1.84
N ILE A 167 18.33 18.75 1.67
CA ILE A 167 18.65 17.61 0.81
C ILE A 167 17.89 16.37 1.25
N ILE A 168 18.00 16.00 2.52
CA ILE A 168 17.32 14.82 3.06
C ILE A 168 15.80 14.94 2.95
N VAL A 169 15.23 16.11 3.25
CA VAL A 169 13.80 16.38 3.11
C VAL A 169 13.34 16.22 1.65
N ASN A 170 14.08 16.78 0.68
CA ASN A 170 13.73 16.67 -0.73
C ASN A 170 13.80 15.23 -1.24
N ILE A 171 14.85 14.49 -0.88
CA ILE A 171 14.96 13.05 -1.19
C ILE A 171 13.77 12.30 -0.59
N ALA A 172 13.44 12.58 0.67
CA ALA A 172 12.35 11.94 1.38
C ALA A 172 10.98 12.19 0.75
N LEU A 173 10.72 13.40 0.24
CA LEU A 173 9.48 13.71 -0.49
C LEU A 173 9.34 12.86 -1.76
N ILE A 174 10.42 12.74 -2.55
CA ILE A 174 10.46 11.92 -3.77
C ILE A 174 10.22 10.45 -3.44
N ILE A 175 10.96 9.93 -2.46
CA ILE A 175 10.91 8.52 -2.05
C ILE A 175 9.58 8.18 -1.38
N LYS A 176 9.00 9.08 -0.57
CA LYS A 176 7.65 8.95 -0.02
C LYS A 176 6.63 8.75 -1.14
N ALA A 177 6.67 9.60 -2.16
CA ALA A 177 5.69 9.56 -3.24
C ALA A 177 5.85 8.30 -4.12
N LEU A 178 7.09 7.93 -4.47
CA LEU A 178 7.36 6.68 -5.18
C LEU A 178 6.96 5.45 -4.34
N GLY A 179 7.31 5.44 -3.07
CA GLY A 179 6.94 4.38 -2.13
C GLY A 179 5.42 4.23 -2.01
N LEU A 180 4.68 5.33 -1.93
CA LEU A 180 3.21 5.30 -1.92
C LEU A 180 2.65 4.65 -3.19
N LEU A 181 3.15 5.00 -4.38
CA LEU A 181 2.73 4.37 -5.63
C LEU A 181 2.99 2.85 -5.63
N LEU A 182 4.10 2.42 -5.05
CA LEU A 182 4.47 1.01 -4.95
C LEU A 182 3.57 0.25 -3.97
N ILE A 183 3.31 0.83 -2.80
CA ILE A 183 2.42 0.29 -1.76
C ILE A 183 0.98 0.18 -2.31
N LYS A 184 0.46 1.22 -2.97
CA LYS A 184 -0.88 1.19 -3.58
C LYS A 184 -1.04 0.02 -4.55
N LYS A 185 0.01 -0.39 -5.28
CA LYS A 185 -0.04 -1.58 -6.16
C LYS A 185 -0.24 -2.91 -5.42
N ALA A 186 0.17 -3.01 -4.16
CA ALA A 186 0.03 -4.23 -3.35
C ALA A 186 -1.25 -4.27 -2.51
N PHE A 187 -1.78 -3.09 -2.13
CA PHE A 187 -2.85 -2.99 -1.13
C PHE A 187 -4.13 -2.36 -1.66
N ASP A 188 -4.08 -1.52 -2.69
CA ASP A 188 -5.32 -0.93 -3.20
C ASP A 188 -6.12 -1.98 -3.94
N PHE A 189 -7.41 -2.04 -3.64
CA PHE A 189 -8.34 -2.86 -4.40
C PHE A 189 -9.77 -2.35 -4.35
N HIS A 190 -10.54 -2.82 -5.33
CA HIS A 190 -11.98 -2.64 -5.38
C HIS A 190 -12.64 -4.01 -5.55
N TYR A 191 -13.53 -4.37 -4.62
CA TYR A 191 -14.30 -5.61 -4.63
C TYR A 191 -15.76 -5.32 -5.01
N LEU A 192 -16.27 -6.10 -5.96
CA LEU A 192 -17.66 -6.04 -6.41
C LEU A 192 -18.18 -7.45 -6.65
N ALA A 193 -19.29 -7.82 -6.02
CA ALA A 193 -19.91 -9.12 -6.22
C ALA A 193 -21.42 -9.06 -6.02
N ASN A 194 -22.18 -9.86 -6.79
CA ASN A 194 -23.55 -10.18 -6.47
C ASN A 194 -23.61 -11.53 -5.78
N ILE A 195 -24.15 -11.52 -4.57
CA ILE A 195 -24.36 -12.73 -3.79
C ILE A 195 -25.86 -12.95 -3.56
N ALA A 196 -26.28 -14.15 -3.87
CA ALA A 196 -27.60 -14.66 -3.55
C ALA A 196 -27.50 -15.39 -2.22
N ILE A 197 -28.42 -15.14 -1.30
CA ILE A 197 -28.43 -15.82 0.00
C ILE A 197 -29.83 -16.34 0.27
N LYS A 198 -29.91 -17.60 0.67
CA LYS A 198 -31.12 -18.23 1.22
C LYS A 198 -30.81 -18.91 2.55
N PHE A 199 -31.64 -18.66 3.56
CA PHE A 199 -31.54 -19.25 4.89
C PHE A 199 -32.91 -19.25 5.60
N ASP A 200 -33.09 -20.14 6.57
CA ASP A 200 -34.31 -20.20 7.37
C ASP A 200 -34.24 -19.32 8.62
N GLU A 201 -33.57 -19.80 9.67
CA GLU A 201 -33.31 -19.08 10.90
C GLU A 201 -31.82 -19.10 11.24
N LEU A 202 -31.33 -17.98 11.77
CA LEU A 202 -29.92 -17.80 12.08
C LEU A 202 -29.74 -17.84 13.60
N SER A 203 -29.26 -18.98 14.11
CA SER A 203 -28.88 -19.14 15.51
C SER A 203 -27.48 -18.61 15.82
N SER A 204 -26.65 -18.42 14.79
CA SER A 204 -25.23 -18.03 14.88
C SER A 204 -24.81 -17.24 13.64
N HIS A 205 -23.59 -16.68 13.70
CA HIS A 205 -22.99 -16.06 12.52
C HIS A 205 -22.67 -17.14 11.49
N LYS A 206 -22.83 -16.81 10.22
CA LYS A 206 -22.59 -17.70 9.09
C LYS A 206 -21.55 -17.12 8.16
N ASN A 207 -20.62 -17.97 7.73
CA ASN A 207 -19.67 -17.61 6.70
C ASN A 207 -20.36 -17.51 5.34
N ILE A 208 -20.18 -16.39 4.65
CA ILE A 208 -20.62 -16.26 3.25
C ILE A 208 -19.43 -16.52 2.35
N ILE A 209 -18.36 -15.75 2.54
CA ILE A 209 -17.09 -15.98 1.84
C ILE A 209 -15.96 -15.71 2.82
N SER A 210 -14.95 -16.58 2.85
CA SER A 210 -13.68 -16.28 3.51
C SER A 210 -12.48 -16.74 2.69
N TYR A 211 -11.46 -15.89 2.67
CA TYR A 211 -10.20 -16.13 1.99
C TYR A 211 -9.12 -16.44 3.02
N HIS A 212 -8.39 -17.55 2.83
CA HIS A 212 -7.37 -18.04 3.77
C HIS A 212 -6.08 -18.29 3.00
N ASP A 213 -4.98 -17.74 3.49
CA ASP A 213 -3.66 -18.07 2.95
C ASP A 213 -3.20 -19.48 3.39
N GLU A 214 -1.97 -19.85 3.00
CA GLU A 214 -1.36 -21.14 3.34
C GLU A 214 -1.15 -21.33 4.86
N ASP A 215 -1.00 -20.23 5.61
CA ASP A 215 -0.81 -20.23 7.06
C ASP A 215 -2.16 -20.10 7.82
N TYR A 216 -3.30 -20.25 7.12
CA TYR A 216 -4.66 -20.04 7.63
C TYR A 216 -4.91 -18.62 8.17
N TYR A 217 -4.13 -17.64 7.75
CA TYR A 217 -4.43 -16.25 7.96
C TYR A 217 -5.63 -15.84 7.09
N LEU A 218 -6.60 -15.18 7.73
CA LEU A 218 -7.89 -14.79 7.18
C LEU A 218 -7.91 -13.27 6.92
N PRO A 219 -7.35 -12.77 5.80
CA PRO A 219 -7.33 -11.33 5.54
C PRO A 219 -8.72 -10.74 5.36
N VAL A 220 -9.64 -11.47 4.72
CA VAL A 220 -10.96 -10.98 4.34
C VAL A 220 -12.00 -12.08 4.54
N ALA A 221 -13.09 -11.74 5.23
CA ALA A 221 -14.29 -12.56 5.30
C ALA A 221 -15.55 -11.70 5.23
N ILE A 222 -16.56 -12.22 4.56
CA ILE A 222 -17.91 -11.68 4.53
C ILE A 222 -18.78 -12.64 5.32
N LEU A 223 -19.44 -12.12 6.36
CA LEU A 223 -20.23 -12.92 7.29
C LEU A 223 -21.66 -12.40 7.34
N LEU A 224 -22.62 -13.31 7.48
CA LEU A 224 -23.99 -12.99 7.80
C LEU A 224 -24.19 -13.18 9.31
N THR A 225 -24.54 -12.11 10.02
CA THR A 225 -24.76 -12.16 11.46
C THR A 225 -26.12 -12.78 11.79
N SER A 226 -26.29 -13.26 13.03
CA SER A 226 -27.60 -13.73 13.51
C SER A 226 -28.68 -12.64 13.53
N LYS A 227 -28.25 -11.36 13.48
CA LYS A 227 -29.13 -10.19 13.35
C LYS A 227 -29.47 -9.84 11.90
N ARG A 228 -29.17 -10.72 10.94
CA ARG A 228 -29.41 -10.52 9.50
C ARG A 228 -28.70 -9.28 8.94
N GLN A 229 -27.43 -9.12 9.29
CA GLN A 229 -26.55 -8.10 8.70
C GLN A 229 -25.39 -8.79 7.98
N LEU A 230 -25.06 -8.31 6.78
CA LEU A 230 -23.79 -8.64 6.15
C LEU A 230 -22.71 -7.73 6.72
N ILE A 231 -21.63 -8.33 7.20
CA ILE A 231 -20.46 -7.61 7.71
C ILE A 231 -19.22 -8.03 6.94
N LEU A 232 -18.31 -7.07 6.75
CA LEU A 232 -16.97 -7.29 6.24
C LEU A 232 -16.02 -7.37 7.43
N LYS A 233 -15.28 -8.45 7.50
CA LYS A 233 -14.20 -8.68 8.44
C LYS A 233 -12.88 -8.59 7.69
N ILE A 234 -12.03 -7.65 8.11
CA ILE A 234 -10.67 -7.47 7.62
C ILE A 234 -9.71 -7.76 8.78
N THR A 235 -8.76 -8.66 8.56
CA THR A 235 -7.72 -8.98 9.55
C THR A 235 -6.37 -8.70 8.92
N ASP A 236 -5.37 -8.28 9.69
CA ASP A 236 -3.97 -8.19 9.21
C ASP A 236 -3.09 -9.37 9.72
N PRO A 237 -1.84 -9.49 9.26
CA PRO A 237 -0.95 -10.56 9.71
C PRO A 237 -0.63 -10.53 11.21
N ASP A 238 -0.75 -9.36 11.86
CA ASP A 238 -0.58 -9.18 13.31
C ASP A 238 -1.90 -9.46 14.08
N ARG A 239 -2.92 -10.00 13.40
CA ARG A 239 -4.25 -10.35 13.93
C ARG A 239 -5.06 -9.16 14.43
N ARG A 240 -4.72 -7.94 14.02
CA ARG A 240 -5.56 -6.76 14.22
C ARG A 240 -6.78 -6.90 13.32
N LEU A 241 -7.94 -6.63 13.92
CA LEU A 241 -9.24 -6.93 13.35
C LEU A 241 -10.05 -5.64 13.17
N PHE A 242 -10.67 -5.50 12.01
CA PHE A 242 -11.68 -4.48 11.75
C PHE A 242 -12.91 -5.09 11.12
N ILE A 243 -14.07 -4.74 11.66
CA ILE A 243 -15.37 -5.25 11.25
C ILE A 243 -16.25 -4.06 10.92
N VAL A 244 -16.85 -4.06 9.73
CA VAL A 244 -17.79 -3.01 9.31
C VAL A 244 -19.06 -3.61 8.73
N PRO A 245 -20.21 -2.94 8.87
CA PRO A 245 -21.42 -3.33 8.17
C PRO A 245 -21.26 -3.11 6.65
N LEU A 246 -21.68 -4.10 5.87
CA LEU A 246 -21.83 -4.00 4.42
C LEU A 246 -23.28 -3.69 4.04
N LYS A 247 -24.22 -4.40 4.67
CA LYS A 247 -25.65 -4.27 4.38
C LYS A 247 -26.48 -4.77 5.57
N GLU A 248 -27.57 -4.09 5.85
CA GLU A 248 -28.50 -4.43 6.92
C GLU A 248 -29.79 -5.07 6.39
N ASN A 249 -30.59 -5.63 7.29
CA ASN A 249 -31.92 -6.17 7.00
C ASN A 249 -31.94 -7.20 5.87
N ILE A 250 -30.99 -8.15 5.92
CA ILE A 250 -30.91 -9.24 4.96
C ILE A 250 -32.15 -10.13 5.09
N GLU A 251 -32.87 -10.27 4.00
CA GLU A 251 -34.05 -11.13 3.89
C GLU A 251 -33.64 -12.59 3.84
N LYS A 252 -34.57 -13.48 4.21
CA LYS A 252 -34.34 -14.93 4.22
C LYS A 252 -33.99 -15.49 2.84
N LYS A 253 -34.44 -14.83 1.77
CA LYS A 253 -34.11 -15.14 0.39
C LYS A 253 -33.96 -13.80 -0.34
N GLY A 254 -32.77 -13.50 -0.84
CA GLY A 254 -32.55 -12.30 -1.67
C GLY A 254 -31.19 -12.26 -2.36
N ILE A 255 -31.05 -11.33 -3.29
CA ILE A 255 -29.80 -11.04 -4.00
C ILE A 255 -29.26 -9.68 -3.54
N TYR A 256 -27.97 -9.65 -3.23
CA TYR A 256 -27.29 -8.49 -2.66
C TYR A 256 -26.01 -8.17 -3.42
N THR A 257 -25.91 -6.95 -3.92
CA THR A 257 -24.66 -6.39 -4.40
C THR A 257 -23.79 -5.95 -3.21
N ILE A 258 -22.59 -6.52 -3.12
CA ILE A 258 -21.54 -6.11 -2.20
C ILE A 258 -20.51 -5.32 -3.00
N CYS A 259 -20.25 -4.09 -2.59
CA CYS A 259 -19.27 -3.24 -3.24
C CYS A 259 -18.47 -2.46 -2.19
N PHE A 260 -17.16 -2.64 -2.19
CA PHE A 260 -16.27 -1.89 -1.32
C PHE A 260 -14.89 -1.69 -1.94
N SER A 261 -14.22 -0.60 -1.53
CA SER A 261 -12.84 -0.33 -1.91
C SER A 261 -11.97 -0.16 -0.67
N TYR A 262 -10.72 -0.56 -0.80
CA TYR A 262 -9.69 -0.37 0.20
C TYR A 262 -8.53 0.35 -0.46
N GLU A 263 -8.08 1.46 0.10
CA GLU A 263 -6.92 2.20 -0.40
C GLU A 263 -6.03 2.74 0.70
N ILE A 264 -4.76 2.89 0.39
CA ILE A 264 -3.84 3.70 1.19
C ILE A 264 -3.84 5.14 0.65
N ASN A 265 -4.16 6.11 1.52
CA ASN A 265 -4.18 7.53 1.15
C ASN A 265 -2.76 8.16 1.23
N SER A 266 -2.66 9.45 0.88
CA SER A 266 -1.38 10.18 0.86
C SER A 266 -0.74 10.40 2.24
N ASN A 267 -1.50 10.17 3.31
CA ASN A 267 -1.05 10.23 4.69
C ASN A 267 -0.66 8.85 5.24
N PHE A 268 -0.63 7.80 4.40
CA PHE A 268 -0.40 6.42 4.83
C PHE A 268 -1.46 5.92 5.83
N GLU A 269 -2.70 6.37 5.67
CA GLU A 269 -3.86 5.83 6.37
C GLU A 269 -4.63 4.93 5.42
N SER A 270 -5.32 3.94 5.97
CA SER A 270 -6.20 3.09 5.17
C SER A 270 -7.61 3.67 5.12
N GLU A 271 -8.16 3.78 3.92
CA GLU A 271 -9.55 4.15 3.69
C GLU A 271 -10.33 2.96 3.16
N LEU A 272 -11.40 2.59 3.86
CA LEU A 272 -12.38 1.61 3.42
C LEU A 272 -13.67 2.34 3.06
N LYS A 273 -14.13 2.20 1.81
CA LYS A 273 -15.40 2.77 1.35
C LYS A 273 -16.37 1.65 1.01
N ILE A 274 -17.58 1.72 1.56
CA ILE A 274 -18.68 0.81 1.24
C ILE A 274 -19.65 1.57 0.33
N TYR A 275 -19.94 1.02 -0.83
CA TYR A 275 -20.79 1.66 -1.84
C TYR A 275 -22.20 1.05 -1.82
N SER A 276 -23.20 1.90 -1.94
CA SER A 276 -24.60 1.53 -2.17
C SER A 276 -25.09 2.21 -3.45
N LEU A 277 -25.98 1.54 -4.19
CA LEU A 277 -26.62 2.13 -5.38
C LEU A 277 -27.61 3.23 -5.01
N PHE A 278 -28.26 3.09 -3.85
CA PHE A 278 -29.38 3.93 -3.43
C PHE A 278 -29.07 4.78 -2.18
N ASP A 279 -28.02 4.42 -1.44
CA ASP A 279 -27.59 5.12 -0.23
C ASP A 279 -26.26 5.83 -0.43
N GLN A 280 -25.88 6.64 0.56
CA GLN A 280 -24.59 7.32 0.57
C GLN A 280 -23.43 6.33 0.77
N THR A 281 -22.35 6.53 0.02
CA THR A 281 -21.07 5.84 0.25
C THR A 281 -20.60 6.07 1.69
N THR A 282 -20.42 5.00 2.45
CA THR A 282 -19.90 5.08 3.83
C THR A 282 -18.39 4.97 3.80
N LYS A 283 -17.68 5.93 4.41
CA LYS A 283 -16.22 5.98 4.46
C LYS A 283 -15.72 5.73 5.89
N TYR A 284 -14.77 4.81 6.02
CA TYR A 284 -14.02 4.54 7.25
C TYR A 284 -12.54 4.86 7.02
N VAL A 285 -11.94 5.64 7.92
CA VAL A 285 -10.51 5.95 7.90
C VAL A 285 -9.83 5.30 9.10
N LEU A 286 -8.80 4.51 8.84
CA LEU A 286 -8.00 3.82 9.83
C LEU A 286 -6.59 4.43 9.85
N THR A 287 -6.31 5.20 10.89
CA THR A 287 -4.97 5.77 11.15
C THR A 287 -3.93 4.68 11.42
N THR A 288 -4.39 3.50 11.82
CA THR A 288 -3.59 2.27 11.96
C THR A 288 -3.98 1.31 10.84
N PRO A 289 -3.19 1.25 9.75
CA PRO A 289 -3.49 0.45 8.57
C PRO A 289 -3.59 -1.04 8.88
N ILE A 290 -4.57 -1.70 8.26
CA ILE A 290 -4.77 -3.15 8.33
C ILE A 290 -4.30 -3.76 7.02
N TYR A 291 -3.25 -4.58 7.08
CA TYR A 291 -2.59 -5.03 5.86
C TYR A 291 -3.35 -6.16 5.18
N VAL A 292 -4.06 -5.83 4.11
CA VAL A 292 -4.71 -6.81 3.23
C VAL A 292 -4.19 -6.67 1.82
N HIS A 293 -3.47 -7.69 1.38
CA HIS A 293 -2.92 -7.76 0.04
C HIS A 293 -4.05 -7.91 -0.99
N ASN A 294 -4.01 -7.14 -2.07
CA ASN A 294 -5.06 -7.10 -3.12
C ASN A 294 -5.15 -8.37 -4.01
N HIS A 295 -4.50 -9.46 -3.60
CA HIS A 295 -4.57 -10.77 -4.26
C HIS A 295 -5.18 -11.84 -3.34
N PHE A 296 -5.92 -11.44 -2.30
CA PHE A 296 -6.57 -12.38 -1.37
C PHE A 296 -7.53 -13.37 -2.06
N THR A 297 -8.11 -13.01 -3.22
CA THR A 297 -8.95 -13.92 -4.03
C THR A 297 -8.15 -15.01 -4.74
N SER A 298 -6.83 -14.89 -4.80
CA SER A 298 -5.92 -15.89 -5.37
C SER A 298 -5.38 -16.85 -4.31
N PHE A 299 -5.81 -16.72 -3.06
CA PHE A 299 -5.35 -17.58 -1.98
C PHE A 299 -5.85 -19.02 -2.19
N PRO A 300 -5.04 -20.03 -1.82
CA PRO A 300 -5.30 -21.42 -2.18
C PRO A 300 -6.50 -22.02 -1.41
N HIS A 301 -6.83 -21.46 -0.25
CA HIS A 301 -7.89 -21.96 0.62
C HIS A 301 -9.02 -20.92 0.71
N GLN A 302 -10.21 -21.27 0.23
CA GLN A 302 -11.37 -20.38 0.31
C GLN A 302 -12.60 -21.15 0.77
N TRP A 303 -13.40 -20.55 1.66
CA TRP A 303 -14.65 -21.13 2.10
C TRP A 303 -15.83 -20.29 1.63
N TRP A 304 -16.77 -20.97 0.99
CA TRP A 304 -17.95 -20.38 0.39
C TRP A 304 -19.19 -21.03 1.00
N GLY A 305 -20.09 -20.21 1.53
CA GLY A 305 -21.24 -20.66 2.30
C GLY A 305 -20.88 -21.26 3.66
N ASP A 306 -21.93 -21.72 4.34
CA ASP A 306 -21.90 -22.32 5.67
C ASP A 306 -23.11 -23.25 5.84
N GLU A 307 -23.14 -24.04 6.91
CA GLU A 307 -24.26 -24.91 7.22
C GLU A 307 -25.58 -24.12 7.34
N HIS A 308 -26.65 -24.69 6.76
CA HIS A 308 -27.99 -24.09 6.69
C HIS A 308 -28.08 -22.77 5.92
N ILE A 309 -27.06 -22.47 5.10
CA ILE A 309 -27.13 -21.43 4.08
C ILE A 309 -27.03 -22.08 2.70
N GLU A 310 -27.86 -21.61 1.78
CA GLU A 310 -27.65 -21.76 0.36
C GLU A 310 -27.19 -20.42 -0.21
N MET A 311 -26.10 -20.45 -0.96
CA MET A 311 -25.44 -19.27 -1.49
C MET A 311 -25.37 -19.36 -3.00
N GLY A 312 -25.80 -18.31 -3.68
CA GLY A 312 -25.51 -18.08 -5.09
C GLY A 312 -24.46 -17.00 -5.26
N PHE A 313 -23.68 -17.06 -6.33
CA PHE A 313 -22.87 -15.92 -6.75
C PHE A 313 -22.86 -15.76 -8.26
N TYR A 314 -22.79 -14.50 -8.68
CA TYR A 314 -22.69 -14.09 -10.06
C TYR A 314 -21.73 -12.91 -10.18
N ASN A 315 -20.84 -12.99 -11.16
CA ASN A 315 -19.98 -11.89 -11.59
C ASN A 315 -19.18 -11.26 -10.42
N LEU A 316 -18.34 -12.07 -9.75
CA LEU A 316 -17.36 -11.56 -8.79
C LEU A 316 -16.21 -10.87 -9.53
N GLN A 317 -15.93 -9.63 -9.15
CA GLN A 317 -14.87 -8.80 -9.73
C GLN A 317 -13.99 -8.23 -8.62
N LEU A 318 -12.68 -8.47 -8.74
CA LEU A 318 -11.67 -7.81 -7.94
C LEU A 318 -10.76 -6.99 -8.86
N TYR A 319 -10.64 -5.71 -8.57
CA TYR A 319 -9.69 -4.82 -9.23
C TYR A 319 -8.52 -4.57 -8.27
N THR A 320 -7.29 -4.68 -8.75
CA THR A 320 -6.05 -4.41 -7.97
C THR A 320 -5.71 -2.92 -7.88
N SER A 321 -6.75 -2.08 -8.01
CA SER A 321 -6.69 -0.62 -7.89
C SER A 321 -8.07 -0.09 -7.56
N VAL A 322 -8.15 1.04 -6.86
CA VAL A 322 -9.44 1.71 -6.63
C VAL A 322 -9.90 2.43 -7.89
N LEU A 323 -11.08 2.05 -8.36
CA LEU A 323 -11.72 2.68 -9.52
C LEU A 323 -12.43 3.99 -9.12
N PRO A 324 -12.50 4.98 -10.03
CA PRO A 324 -13.30 6.18 -9.83
C PRO A 324 -14.76 5.87 -9.51
N GLU A 325 -15.35 6.60 -8.57
CA GLU A 325 -16.71 6.36 -8.07
C GLU A 325 -17.76 6.34 -9.19
N ILE A 326 -17.65 7.24 -10.18
CA ILE A 326 -18.55 7.26 -11.35
C ILE A 326 -18.52 5.96 -12.16
N ILE A 327 -17.33 5.33 -12.28
CA ILE A 327 -17.17 4.06 -12.99
C ILE A 327 -17.79 2.92 -12.17
N ILE A 328 -17.65 2.97 -10.85
CA ILE A 328 -18.18 1.96 -9.94
C ILE A 328 -19.69 1.99 -9.87
N ILE A 329 -20.30 3.17 -9.71
CA ILE A 329 -21.75 3.30 -9.72
C ILE A 329 -22.32 2.77 -11.04
N LYS A 330 -21.68 3.07 -12.17
CA LYS A 330 -22.07 2.51 -13.46
C LYS A 330 -21.98 0.98 -13.48
N LYS A 331 -20.85 0.41 -13.04
CA LYS A 331 -20.65 -1.05 -12.96
C LYS A 331 -21.66 -1.73 -12.06
N MET A 332 -22.00 -1.13 -10.91
CA MET A 332 -23.02 -1.68 -10.01
C MET A 332 -24.39 -1.73 -10.68
N LYS A 333 -24.78 -0.69 -11.43
CA LYS A 333 -26.03 -0.68 -12.22
C LYS A 333 -26.03 -1.71 -13.33
N ASP A 334 -24.92 -1.82 -14.07
CA ASP A 334 -24.74 -2.81 -15.13
C ASP A 334 -24.74 -4.26 -14.59
N MET A 335 -24.56 -4.42 -13.27
CA MET A 335 -24.56 -5.69 -12.57
C MET A 335 -25.86 -5.97 -11.82
N GLU A 336 -26.90 -5.14 -11.93
CA GLU A 336 -28.21 -5.52 -11.39
C GLU A 336 -28.68 -6.82 -12.05
N VAL A 337 -29.05 -7.78 -11.22
CA VAL A 337 -29.49 -9.11 -11.64
C VAL A 337 -30.81 -9.43 -10.95
N ASP A 338 -31.62 -10.22 -11.64
CA ASP A 338 -32.89 -10.70 -11.13
C ASP A 338 -32.81 -12.17 -10.69
N GLU A 339 -33.91 -12.71 -10.20
CA GLU A 339 -33.98 -14.09 -9.71
C GLU A 339 -33.85 -15.14 -10.82
N ASN A 340 -34.00 -14.74 -12.09
CA ASN A 340 -33.87 -15.61 -13.26
C ASN A 340 -32.45 -15.66 -13.80
N THR A 341 -31.57 -14.78 -13.30
CA THR A 341 -30.18 -14.76 -13.73
C THR A 341 -29.51 -16.08 -13.36
N PRO A 342 -28.85 -16.78 -14.30
CA PRO A 342 -28.10 -17.99 -13.97
C PRO A 342 -26.96 -17.68 -13.00
N MET A 343 -26.91 -18.39 -11.88
CA MET A 343 -25.90 -18.23 -10.83
C MET A 343 -25.25 -19.58 -10.50
N VAL A 344 -24.04 -19.52 -9.98
CA VAL A 344 -23.43 -20.71 -9.37
C VAL A 344 -24.02 -20.87 -7.98
N ILE A 345 -24.62 -22.04 -7.71
CA ILE A 345 -25.29 -22.33 -6.43
C ILE A 345 -24.48 -23.32 -5.61
N LEU A 346 -24.27 -22.96 -4.36
CA LEU A 346 -23.56 -23.71 -3.34
C LEU A 346 -24.50 -23.96 -2.15
N LYS A 347 -24.59 -25.22 -1.71
CA LYS A 347 -25.35 -25.60 -0.52
C LYS A 347 -24.40 -26.01 0.60
N GLY A 348 -24.60 -25.47 1.79
CA GLY A 348 -23.73 -25.76 2.93
C GLY A 348 -22.32 -25.18 2.77
N ARG A 349 -21.38 -25.73 3.54
CA ARG A 349 -19.98 -25.32 3.52
C ARG A 349 -19.25 -25.90 2.32
N ASN A 350 -18.75 -25.03 1.44
CA ASN A 350 -18.02 -25.42 0.24
C ASN A 350 -16.59 -24.93 0.31
N TYR A 351 -15.66 -25.82 -0.01
CA TYR A 351 -14.25 -25.49 -0.16
C TYR A 351 -13.96 -25.18 -1.63
N ALA A 352 -13.27 -24.06 -1.86
CA ALA A 352 -12.78 -23.67 -3.17
C ALA A 352 -11.27 -23.44 -3.14
N TYR A 353 -10.63 -23.70 -4.27
CA TYR A 353 -9.22 -23.42 -4.49
C TYR A 353 -9.02 -22.73 -5.85
N VAL A 354 -7.88 -22.06 -6.00
CA VAL A 354 -7.50 -21.42 -7.26
C VAL A 354 -6.49 -22.31 -7.97
N ASP A 355 -6.77 -22.69 -9.22
CA ASP A 355 -5.86 -23.50 -10.02
C ASP A 355 -4.68 -22.68 -10.55
N LYS A 356 -3.71 -23.35 -11.21
CA LYS A 356 -2.53 -22.69 -11.81
C LYS A 356 -2.87 -21.72 -12.95
N LYS A 357 -4.10 -21.73 -13.44
CA LYS A 357 -4.60 -20.82 -14.48
C LYS A 357 -5.46 -19.70 -13.88
N ASN A 358 -5.45 -19.53 -12.56
CA ASN A 358 -6.27 -18.57 -11.82
C ASN A 358 -7.79 -18.78 -11.95
N ASN A 359 -8.24 -20.01 -12.22
CA ASN A 359 -9.65 -20.35 -12.17
C ASN A 359 -10.06 -20.72 -10.74
N LEU A 360 -11.23 -20.25 -10.31
CA LEU A 360 -11.85 -20.68 -9.07
C LEU A 360 -12.50 -22.06 -9.27
N CYS A 361 -12.06 -23.05 -8.52
CA CYS A 361 -12.52 -24.44 -8.61
C CYS A 361 -13.20 -24.87 -7.32
N PHE A 362 -14.32 -25.59 -7.43
CA PHE A 362 -15.04 -26.20 -6.32
C PHE A 362 -15.15 -27.71 -6.51
N GLY A 363 -15.24 -28.47 -5.42
CA GLY A 363 -15.36 -29.94 -5.47
C GLY A 363 -16.69 -30.45 -6.06
N SER A 364 -17.78 -29.68 -5.94
CA SER A 364 -19.07 -29.96 -6.56
C SER A 364 -19.81 -28.66 -6.86
N ILE A 365 -20.19 -28.44 -8.12
CA ILE A 365 -20.88 -27.21 -8.57
C ILE A 365 -22.20 -27.61 -9.23
N LYS A 366 -23.28 -26.87 -8.92
CA LYS A 366 -24.48 -26.84 -9.75
C LYS A 366 -24.67 -25.41 -10.26
N CYS A 367 -24.86 -25.26 -11.57
CA CYS A 367 -25.36 -24.02 -12.14
C CYS A 367 -26.89 -24.11 -12.20
N SER A 368 -27.57 -23.13 -11.63
CA SER A 368 -29.03 -23.00 -11.69
C SER A 368 -29.42 -21.51 -11.61
N THR A 369 -30.71 -21.20 -11.59
CA THR A 369 -31.17 -19.83 -11.31
C THR A 369 -31.41 -19.63 -9.81
N PHE A 370 -31.56 -18.38 -9.36
CA PHE A 370 -31.93 -18.09 -7.96
C PHE A 370 -33.38 -18.47 -7.65
N ASN A 371 -34.23 -18.57 -8.67
CA ASN A 371 -35.57 -19.14 -8.51
C ASN A 371 -35.52 -20.62 -8.13
N ASP A 372 -34.51 -21.36 -8.59
CA ASP A 372 -34.32 -22.78 -8.28
C ASP A 372 -33.73 -23.03 -6.88
N LEU A 373 -33.33 -21.96 -6.16
CA LEU A 373 -32.88 -21.99 -4.77
C LEU A 373 -34.04 -22.06 -3.78
#